data_AF-A0A7W8E4G9-F1
#
_entry.id   AF-A0A7W8E4G9-F1
#
_cell.length_a   1.000
_cell.length_b   1.000
_cell.length_c   1.000
_cell.angle_alpha   90.00
_cell.angle_beta   90.00
_cell.angle_gamma   90.00
#
_symmetry.space_group_name_H-M   'P 1'
#
loop_
_entity.id
_entity.type
_entity.pdbx_description
1 polymer ?
#
loop_
_entity_poly.entity_id
_entity_poly.type
_entity_poly.pdbx_seq_one_letter_code
_entity_poly.pdbx_strand_id
1 'polypeptide(L)'
;MATPSNISATDAAGATPSSSPEPKTFSVTLPADLAAKAEGLAEREGRELSEIFTEAFREYWSEYDFRSLEDVRAYAATRNPHGYTEEDIPRLIKEARAEEAAALAARETAKAS
;
A
#
# COMPACT_ATOMS: atom_id res chain seq x y z
N MET A 1 2.89 -46.05 4.64
CA MET A 1 2.14 -45.09 3.80
C MET A 1 1.06 -44.48 4.67
N ALA A 2 1.27 -43.25 5.12
CA ALA A 2 0.31 -42.55 5.98
C ALA A 2 0.07 -41.16 5.42
N THR A 3 -1.08 -40.99 4.76
CA THR A 3 -1.87 -39.76 4.86
C THR A 3 -3.03 -40.09 5.81
N PRO A 4 -3.73 -39.13 6.46
CA PRO A 4 -3.78 -37.70 6.18
C PRO A 4 -3.76 -36.82 7.47
N SER A 5 -3.88 -35.50 7.34
CA SER A 5 -4.94 -34.77 8.08
C SER A 5 -5.16 -33.35 7.58
N ASN A 6 -6.45 -33.10 7.43
CA ASN A 6 -7.13 -31.95 6.87
C ASN A 6 -7.20 -30.84 7.92
N ILE A 7 -7.08 -29.57 7.51
CA ILE A 7 -7.18 -28.41 8.41
C ILE A 7 -8.66 -28.12 8.65
N SER A 8 -9.14 -28.36 9.88
CA SER A 8 -10.42 -27.83 10.37
C SER A 8 -10.15 -26.57 11.19
N ALA A 9 -10.66 -25.44 10.70
CA ALA A 9 -10.79 -24.21 11.48
C ALA A 9 -12.11 -24.27 12.26
N THR A 10 -12.03 -24.31 13.58
CA THR A 10 -13.16 -23.97 14.47
C THR A 10 -12.67 -23.19 15.69
N ASP A 11 -12.89 -21.89 15.59
CA ASP A 11 -13.50 -20.95 16.55
C ASP A 11 -12.91 -20.66 17.95
N ALA A 12 -12.80 -19.34 18.16
CA ALA A 12 -12.81 -18.48 19.36
C ALA A 12 -12.29 -18.98 20.72
N ALA A 13 -11.26 -18.29 21.23
CA ALA A 13 -11.40 -17.45 22.44
C ALA A 13 -10.10 -16.68 22.76
N GLY A 14 -10.21 -15.36 22.91
CA GLY A 14 -9.39 -14.56 23.81
C GLY A 14 -7.89 -14.44 23.50
N ALA A 15 -7.52 -13.57 22.57
CA ALA A 15 -6.21 -12.92 22.62
C ALA A 15 -6.32 -11.53 21.97
N THR A 16 -6.05 -10.49 22.74
CA THR A 16 -5.68 -9.18 22.21
C THR A 16 -4.50 -9.37 21.23
N PRO A 17 -4.60 -9.01 19.93
CA PRO A 17 -3.43 -9.10 19.07
C PRO A 17 -2.44 -8.00 19.46
N SER A 18 -1.43 -8.36 20.24
CA SER A 18 -0.17 -7.63 20.29
C SER A 18 0.47 -7.75 18.91
N SER A 19 0.06 -6.87 17.99
CA SER A 19 0.42 -6.93 16.57
C SER A 19 1.83 -6.39 16.31
N SER A 20 2.84 -6.99 16.93
CA SER A 20 4.19 -6.96 16.34
C SER A 20 4.27 -8.15 15.40
N PRO A 21 4.48 -7.96 14.09
CA PRO A 21 4.60 -9.08 13.17
C PRO A 21 5.78 -9.95 13.61
N GLU A 22 5.50 -11.21 13.91
CA GLU A 22 6.55 -12.18 14.25
C GLU A 22 7.43 -12.45 13.01
N PRO A 23 8.75 -12.63 13.18
CA PRO A 23 9.64 -12.92 12.07
C PRO A 23 9.28 -14.28 11.45
N LYS A 24 9.18 -14.31 10.11
CA LYS A 24 8.88 -15.53 9.35
C LYS A 24 10.06 -15.94 8.49
N THR A 25 10.42 -17.22 8.53
CA THR A 25 11.53 -17.76 7.75
C THR A 25 11.09 -18.11 6.33
N PHE A 26 11.87 -17.65 5.35
CA PHE A 26 11.68 -17.97 3.93
C PHE A 26 12.92 -18.67 3.39
N SER A 27 12.72 -19.60 2.44
CA SER A 27 13.81 -20.17 1.65
C SER A 27 13.70 -19.63 0.23
N VAL A 28 14.79 -19.06 -0.28
CA VAL A 28 14.87 -18.49 -1.63
C VAL A 28 16.08 -19.08 -2.35
N THR A 29 15.99 -19.16 -3.68
CA THR A 29 17.10 -19.56 -4.54
C THR A 29 17.56 -18.37 -5.35
N LEU A 30 18.87 -18.14 -5.40
CA LEU A 30 19.48 -17.03 -6.12
C LEU A 30 20.43 -17.56 -7.19
N PRO A 31 20.62 -16.83 -8.30
CA PRO A 31 21.73 -17.04 -9.19
C PRO A 31 23.06 -17.04 -8.41
N ALA A 32 23.98 -17.94 -8.78
CA ALA A 32 25.22 -18.14 -8.02
C ALA A 32 26.07 -16.87 -7.89
N ASP A 33 26.10 -16.04 -8.94
CA ASP A 33 26.82 -14.77 -8.92
C ASP A 33 26.18 -13.76 -7.96
N LEU A 34 24.86 -13.78 -7.81
CA LEU A 34 24.12 -12.92 -6.91
C LEU A 34 24.27 -13.36 -5.44
N ALA A 35 24.25 -14.67 -5.20
CA ALA A 35 24.54 -15.23 -3.88
C ALA A 35 25.94 -14.81 -3.39
N ALA A 36 26.96 -14.96 -4.24
CA ALA A 36 28.33 -14.54 -3.91
C ALA A 36 28.44 -13.03 -3.61
N LYS A 37 27.68 -12.19 -4.32
CA LYS A 37 27.63 -10.75 -4.03
C LYS A 37 26.98 -10.45 -2.68
N ALA A 38 25.90 -11.15 -2.32
CA ALA A 38 25.24 -10.98 -1.04
C ALA A 38 26.13 -11.43 0.12
N GLU A 39 26.79 -12.58 -0.02
CA GLU A 39 27.76 -13.10 0.96
C GLU A 39 28.93 -12.11 1.15
N GLY A 40 29.56 -11.67 0.05
CA GLY A 40 30.66 -10.71 0.14
C GLY A 40 30.24 -9.34 0.73
N LEU A 41 28.99 -8.92 0.51
CA LEU A 41 28.46 -7.69 1.12
C LEU A 41 28.28 -7.85 2.63
N ALA A 42 27.69 -8.96 3.06
CA ALA A 42 27.51 -9.30 4.47
C ALA A 42 28.86 -9.37 5.20
N GLU A 43 29.85 -10.05 4.62
CA GLU A 43 31.22 -10.14 5.17
C GLU A 43 31.88 -8.76 5.27
N ARG A 44 31.78 -7.94 4.22
CA ARG A 44 32.39 -6.60 4.19
C ARG A 44 31.79 -5.66 5.23
N GLU A 45 30.49 -5.79 5.50
CA GLU A 45 29.78 -4.97 6.48
C GLU A 45 29.77 -5.58 7.89
N GLY A 46 30.23 -6.83 8.06
CA GLY A 46 30.19 -7.54 9.34
C GLY A 46 28.76 -7.81 9.82
N ARG A 47 27.84 -8.08 8.89
CA ARG A 47 26.40 -8.24 9.13
C ARG A 47 25.93 -9.62 8.72
N GLU A 48 24.78 -10.06 9.24
CA GLU A 48 24.16 -11.32 8.80
C GLU A 48 23.48 -11.16 7.44
N LEU A 49 23.44 -12.25 6.65
CA LEU A 49 22.75 -12.28 5.35
C LEU A 49 21.28 -11.87 5.47
N SER A 50 20.60 -12.27 6.53
CA SER A 50 19.20 -11.92 6.78
C SER A 50 18.99 -10.41 6.89
N GLU A 51 19.95 -9.67 7.45
CA GLU A 51 19.89 -8.21 7.53
C GLU A 51 20.07 -7.56 6.17
N ILE A 52 21.01 -8.08 5.37
CA ILE A 52 21.22 -7.63 3.98
C ILE A 52 19.95 -7.83 3.16
N PHE A 53 19.32 -9.00 3.25
CA PHE A 53 18.08 -9.28 2.54
C PHE A 53 16.91 -8.44 3.05
N THR A 54 16.80 -8.25 4.36
CA THR A 54 15.73 -7.43 4.94
C THR A 54 15.84 -5.98 4.46
N GLU A 55 17.05 -5.42 4.46
CA GLU A 55 17.27 -4.06 3.99
C GLU A 55 17.04 -3.93 2.48
N ALA A 56 17.58 -4.85 1.68
CA ALA A 56 17.36 -4.86 0.24
C ALA A 56 15.87 -4.99 -0.11
N PHE A 57 15.12 -5.81 0.63
CA PHE A 57 13.69 -5.98 0.43
C PHE A 57 12.90 -4.74 0.86
N ARG A 58 13.30 -4.07 1.95
CA ARG A 58 12.69 -2.82 2.40
C ARG A 58 12.85 -1.72 1.34
N GLU A 59 14.04 -1.58 0.77
CA GLU A 59 14.31 -0.62 -0.29
C GLU A 59 13.52 -0.94 -1.56
N TYR A 60 13.54 -2.20 -2.00
CA TYR A 60 12.75 -2.66 -3.15
C TYR A 60 11.25 -2.38 -2.97
N TRP A 61 10.72 -2.63 -1.77
CA TRP A 61 9.30 -2.42 -1.48
C TRP A 61 8.93 -0.94 -1.46
N SER A 62 9.77 -0.08 -0.88
CA SER A 62 9.60 1.37 -0.92
C SER A 62 9.47 1.87 -2.37
N GLU A 63 10.39 1.47 -3.23
CA GLU A 63 10.38 1.83 -4.65
C GLU A 63 9.15 1.26 -5.39
N TYR A 64 8.75 0.02 -5.08
CA TYR A 64 7.55 -0.59 -5.63
C TYR A 64 6.28 0.19 -5.25
N ASP A 65 6.15 0.59 -3.99
CA ASP A 65 5.03 1.41 -3.51
C ASP A 65 5.00 2.76 -4.22
N PHE A 66 6.14 3.43 -4.39
CA PHE A 66 6.20 4.70 -5.12
C PHE A 66 5.78 4.57 -6.58
N ARG A 67 6.25 3.53 -7.28
CA ARG A 67 5.87 3.24 -8.67
C ARG A 67 4.39 2.91 -8.79
N SER A 68 3.81 2.19 -7.83
CA SER A 68 2.38 1.90 -7.82
C SER A 68 1.51 3.16 -7.72
N LEU A 69 2.02 4.22 -7.09
CA LEU A 69 1.36 5.52 -7.00
C LEU A 69 1.58 6.41 -8.22
N GLU A 70 2.47 6.03 -9.13
CA GLU A 70 2.79 6.84 -10.32
C GLU A 70 1.61 6.87 -11.31
N ASP A 71 0.92 5.74 -11.49
CA ASP A 71 -0.32 5.69 -12.29
C ASP A 71 -1.42 6.58 -11.68
N VAL A 72 -1.53 6.58 -10.35
CA VAL A 72 -2.48 7.44 -9.61
C VAL A 72 -2.10 8.91 -9.77
N ARG A 73 -0.80 9.25 -9.69
CA ARG A 73 -0.29 10.61 -9.92
C ARG A 73 -0.52 11.08 -11.35
N ALA A 74 -0.23 10.24 -12.34
CA ALA A 74 -0.46 10.56 -13.74
C ALA A 74 -1.94 10.83 -14.01
N TYR A 75 -2.83 9.97 -13.48
CA TYR A 75 -4.26 10.20 -13.55
C TYR A 75 -4.68 11.50 -12.85
N ALA A 76 -4.21 11.76 -11.64
CA ALA A 76 -4.53 12.98 -10.90
C ALA A 76 -4.06 14.26 -11.61
N ALA A 77 -2.88 14.23 -12.26
CA ALA A 77 -2.37 15.35 -13.05
C ALA A 77 -3.30 15.72 -14.21
N THR A 78 -3.96 14.74 -14.84
CA THR A 78 -4.97 15.02 -15.89
C THR A 78 -6.27 15.64 -15.35
N ARG A 79 -6.53 15.49 -14.05
CA ARG A 79 -7.77 15.92 -13.37
C ARG A 79 -7.64 17.25 -12.62
N ASN A 80 -6.45 17.84 -12.58
CA ASN A 80 -6.21 19.16 -12.01
C ASN A 80 -5.88 20.22 -13.09
N PRO A 81 -6.80 20.55 -14.01
CA PRO A 81 -6.53 21.49 -15.10
C PRO A 81 -6.26 22.93 -14.63
N HIS A 82 -6.64 23.24 -13.38
CA HIS A 82 -6.53 24.59 -12.80
C HIS A 82 -5.40 24.72 -11.78
N GLY A 83 -4.63 23.66 -11.54
CA GLY A 83 -3.50 23.69 -10.60
C GLY A 83 -3.91 23.92 -9.15
N TYR A 84 -5.10 23.47 -8.75
CA TYR A 84 -5.59 23.56 -7.38
C TYR A 84 -4.61 22.93 -6.40
N THR A 85 -4.43 23.59 -5.26
CA THR A 85 -3.56 23.13 -4.17
C THR A 85 -4.39 22.72 -2.97
N GLU A 86 -3.72 22.22 -1.91
CA GLU A 86 -4.42 21.89 -0.65
C GLU A 86 -5.12 23.10 -0.02
N GLU A 87 -4.60 24.31 -0.26
CA GLU A 87 -5.16 25.56 0.25
C GLU A 87 -6.52 25.88 -0.40
N ASP A 88 -6.78 25.37 -1.61
CA ASP A 88 -8.04 25.55 -2.33
C ASP A 88 -9.17 24.65 -1.82
N ILE A 89 -8.84 23.56 -1.08
CA ILE A 89 -9.82 22.54 -0.65
C ILE A 89 -11.03 23.16 0.07
N PRO A 90 -10.88 24.09 1.05
CA PRO A 90 -12.03 24.66 1.74
C PRO A 90 -12.98 25.43 0.81
N ARG A 91 -12.43 26.14 -0.18
CA ARG A 91 -13.20 26.89 -1.18
C ARG A 91 -13.95 25.92 -2.11
N LEU A 92 -13.25 24.91 -2.63
CA LEU A 92 -13.83 23.91 -3.54
C LEU A 92 -14.97 23.13 -2.89
N ILE A 93 -14.84 22.75 -1.62
CA ILE A 93 -15.92 22.09 -0.87
C ILE A 93 -17.16 22.99 -0.78
N LYS A 94 -16.96 24.28 -0.52
CA LYS A 94 -18.05 25.24 -0.44
C LYS A 94 -18.77 25.42 -1.78
N GLU A 95 -18.01 25.52 -2.86
CA GLU A 95 -18.53 25.63 -4.23
C GLU A 95 -19.34 24.39 -4.62
N ALA A 96 -18.79 23.18 -4.42
CA ALA A 96 -19.48 21.92 -4.75
C ALA A 96 -20.79 21.75 -3.97
N ARG A 97 -20.78 22.06 -2.66
CA ARG A 97 -22.00 22.02 -1.84
C ARG A 97 -23.06 23.01 -2.30
N ALA A 98 -22.65 24.20 -2.73
CA ALA A 98 -23.57 25.20 -3.24
C ALA A 98 -24.20 24.75 -4.58
N GLU A 99 -23.41 24.11 -5.45
CA GLU A 99 -23.89 23.55 -6.72
C GLU A 99 -24.90 22.42 -6.50
N GLU A 100 -24.62 21.49 -5.59
CA GLU A 100 -25.55 20.41 -5.23
C GLU A 100 -26.87 20.96 -4.66
N ALA A 101 -26.80 21.94 -3.77
CA ALA A 101 -27.99 22.57 -3.19
C ALA A 101 -28.83 23.27 -4.26
N ALA A 102 -28.19 23.95 -5.22
CA ALA A 102 -28.88 24.58 -6.35
C ALA A 102 -29.52 23.54 -7.27
N ALA A 103 -28.85 22.42 -7.55
CA ALA A 103 -29.38 21.33 -8.35
C ALA A 103 -30.60 20.65 -7.70
N LEU A 104 -30.57 20.47 -6.38
CA LEU A 104 -31.69 19.94 -5.60
C LEU A 104 -32.89 20.89 -5.67
N ALA A 105 -32.68 22.19 -5.43
CA ALA A 105 -33.74 23.18 -5.49
C ALA A 105 -34.39 23.25 -6.90
N ALA A 106 -33.58 23.21 -7.96
CA ALA A 106 -34.09 23.21 -9.34
C ALA A 106 -34.92 21.96 -9.67
N ARG A 107 -34.58 20.80 -9.09
CA ARG A 107 -35.34 19.57 -9.25
C ARG A 107 -36.69 19.64 -8.53
N GLU A 108 -36.74 20.28 -7.36
CA GLU A 108 -37.98 20.46 -6.61
C GLU A 108 -38.93 21.43 -7.32
N THR A 109 -38.42 22.54 -7.86
CA THR A 109 -39.24 23.49 -8.62
C THR A 109 -39.77 22.87 -9.92
N ALA A 110 -38.97 22.05 -10.62
CA ALA A 110 -39.41 21.33 -11.82
C ALA A 110 -40.47 20.25 -11.53
N LYS A 111 -40.53 19.71 -10.30
CA LYS A 111 -41.53 18.72 -9.88
C LYS A 111 -42.83 19.38 -9.40
N ALA A 112 -42.78 20.66 -9.02
CA ALA A 112 -43.92 21.43 -8.52
C ALA A 112 -44.67 22.20 -9.63
N SER A 113 -44.17 22.18 -10.86
CA SER A 113 -44.80 22.75 -12.06
C SER A 113 -45.40 21.68 -12.95
#